data_AF-A0A0U1LVU9-F1
#
_entry.id   AF-A0A0U1LVU9-F1
#
_cell.length_a   1.000
_cell.length_b   1.000
_cell.length_c   1.000
_cell.angle_alpha   90.00
_cell.angle_beta   90.00
_cell.angle_gamma   90.00
#
_symmetry.space_group_name_H-M   'P 1'
#
loop_
_entity.id
_entity.type
_entity.pdbx_description
1 polymer ?
#
loop_
_entity_poly.entity_id
_entity_poly.type
_entity_poly.pdbx_seq_one_letter_code
_entity_poly.pdbx_strand_id
1 'polypeptide(L)'
;MVGKLRLVLARGDAARWPHATLTTRLGAIGDEVTISVENGRLLDRDYVIHFPIPMRNAWDNVIYTCSVMLLFHNEAEVDEWCSTRGIPKGDVRPIEQVWKFATEWYGCHADTDWTKWSLHDATEIFRRHNLTGPIWAIEDGAERF
;
A
#
# COMPACT_ATOMS: atom_id res chain seq x y z
N MET A 1 1.56 5.09 7.11
CA MET A 1 1.77 3.64 6.87
C MET A 1 2.83 3.35 5.80
N VAL A 2 2.86 4.11 4.70
CA VAL A 2 3.85 3.97 3.61
C VAL A 2 5.32 4.01 4.07
N GLY A 3 5.65 4.81 5.10
CA GLY A 3 7.00 4.85 5.65
C GLY A 3 7.49 3.57 6.35
N LYS A 4 6.60 2.77 6.96
CA LYS A 4 6.97 1.49 7.58
C LYS A 4 7.03 0.34 6.56
N LEU A 5 6.12 0.34 5.57
CA LEU A 5 6.15 -0.63 4.46
C LEU A 5 7.43 -0.47 3.63
N ARG A 6 7.85 0.79 3.39
CA ARG A 6 9.09 1.13 2.69
C ARG A 6 10.34 0.58 3.39
N LEU A 7 10.35 0.48 4.72
CA LEU A 7 11.53 0.00 5.44
C LEU A 7 11.75 -1.52 5.29
N VAL A 8 10.66 -2.29 5.14
CA VAL A 8 10.72 -3.76 5.00
C VAL A 8 10.96 -4.18 3.54
N LEU A 9 10.46 -3.41 2.57
CA LEU A 9 10.46 -3.81 1.15
C LEU A 9 11.55 -3.16 0.29
N ALA A 10 12.10 -2.00 0.69
CA ALA A 10 13.04 -1.25 -0.15
C ALA A 10 14.48 -1.80 -0.18
N ARG A 11 14.72 -3.03 0.30
CA ARG A 11 16.00 -3.72 0.10
C ARG A 11 15.68 -5.15 -0.33
N GLY A 12 15.74 -5.39 -1.64
CA GLY A 12 15.35 -6.60 -2.37
C GLY A 12 16.06 -7.91 -2.02
N ASP A 13 16.44 -8.14 -0.76
CA ASP A 13 16.92 -9.43 -0.29
C ASP A 13 16.07 -9.89 0.90
N ALA A 14 15.05 -10.71 0.61
CA ALA A 14 14.38 -11.55 1.60
C ALA A 14 15.39 -12.41 2.41
N ALA A 15 16.60 -12.62 1.87
CA ALA A 15 17.71 -13.30 2.52
C ALA A 15 18.34 -12.52 3.69
N ARG A 16 18.12 -11.20 3.80
CA ARG A 16 18.81 -10.36 4.80
C ARG A 16 18.02 -10.16 6.10
N TRP A 17 16.72 -10.46 6.09
CA TRP A 17 15.83 -10.41 7.25
C TRP A 17 14.99 -11.69 7.26
N PRO A 18 15.46 -12.78 7.91
CA PRO A 18 14.70 -14.03 7.95
C PRO A 18 13.34 -13.83 8.61
N HIS A 19 13.23 -12.85 9.51
CA HIS A 19 11.99 -12.45 10.18
C HIS A 19 11.94 -10.93 10.37
N ALA A 20 10.78 -10.33 10.10
CA ALA A 20 10.49 -8.91 10.34
C ALA A 20 9.07 -8.75 10.87
N THR A 21 8.84 -7.69 11.67
CA THR A 21 7.51 -7.35 12.17
C THR A 21 7.16 -5.89 11.89
N LEU A 22 5.89 -5.63 11.60
CA LEU A 22 5.32 -4.30 11.42
C LEU A 22 4.23 -4.07 12.47
N THR A 23 4.50 -3.21 13.45
CA THR A 23 3.50 -2.81 14.44
C THR A 23 2.79 -1.52 13.99
N THR A 24 1.45 -1.52 14.01
CA THR A 24 0.60 -0.37 13.65
C THR A 24 -0.72 -0.41 14.40
N ARG A 25 -1.50 0.68 14.36
CA ARG A 25 -2.88 0.71 14.87
C ARG A 25 -3.89 0.61 13.73
N LEU A 26 -4.96 -0.15 13.92
CA LEU A 26 -6.06 -0.27 12.96
C LEU A 26 -6.77 1.07 12.80
N GLY A 27 -7.03 1.48 11.56
CA GLY A 27 -7.60 2.81 11.28
C GLY A 27 -6.86 3.99 11.93
N ALA A 28 -5.56 3.81 12.23
CA ALA A 28 -4.68 4.74 12.98
C ALA A 28 -5.06 5.02 14.45
N ILE A 29 -6.26 4.62 14.91
CA ILE A 29 -6.79 4.94 16.25
C ILE A 29 -7.20 3.71 17.06
N GLY A 30 -7.60 2.63 16.38
CA GLY A 30 -8.05 1.38 16.97
C GLY A 30 -6.90 0.55 17.54
N ASP A 31 -7.12 -0.74 17.74
CA ASP A 31 -6.16 -1.60 18.42
C ASP A 31 -4.80 -1.66 17.73
N GLU A 32 -3.75 -1.82 18.54
CA GLU A 32 -2.42 -2.08 18.03
C GLU A 32 -2.31 -3.53 17.59
N VAL A 33 -1.82 -3.74 16.37
CA VAL A 33 -1.60 -5.04 15.75
C VAL A 33 -0.16 -5.15 15.28
N THR A 34 0.36 -6.37 15.25
CA THR A 34 1.68 -6.67 14.70
C THR A 34 1.52 -7.64 13.54
N ILE A 35 2.07 -7.26 12.39
CA ILE A 35 2.09 -8.05 11.17
C ILE A 35 3.48 -8.68 11.01
N SER A 36 3.54 -9.99 10.85
CA SER A 36 4.76 -10.78 10.80
C SER A 36 5.08 -11.17 9.37
N VAL A 37 6.37 -11.11 9.04
CA VAL A 37 6.93 -11.46 7.74
C VAL A 37 8.11 -12.38 7.98
N GLU A 38 8.14 -13.50 7.28
CA GLU A 38 9.23 -14.47 7.36
C GLU A 38 9.74 -14.81 5.96
N ASN A 39 11.03 -14.64 5.72
CA ASN A 39 11.67 -14.85 4.41
C ASN A 39 10.92 -14.15 3.26
N GLY A 40 10.50 -12.89 3.48
CA GLY A 40 9.72 -12.10 2.51
C GLY A 40 8.25 -12.51 2.35
N ARG A 41 7.79 -13.55 3.06
CA ARG A 41 6.41 -14.04 3.04
C ARG A 41 5.61 -13.42 4.19
N LEU A 42 4.50 -12.79 3.84
CA LEU A 42 3.50 -12.32 4.81
C LEU A 42 2.84 -13.52 5.52
N LEU A 43 2.86 -13.50 6.84
CA LEU A 43 2.24 -14.52 7.70
C LEU A 43 0.82 -14.14 8.10
N ASP A 44 0.62 -12.91 8.58
CA ASP A 44 -0.68 -12.42 9.03
C ASP A 44 -1.45 -11.79 7.86
N ARG A 45 -2.49 -12.49 7.38
CA ARG A 45 -3.18 -12.19 6.10
C ARG A 45 -4.63 -11.76 6.26
N ASP A 46 -5.18 -11.87 7.45
CA ASP A 46 -6.59 -11.60 7.76
C ASP A 46 -6.84 -10.10 7.97
N TYR A 47 -6.31 -9.29 7.06
CA TYR A 47 -6.43 -7.83 7.08
C TYR A 47 -6.69 -7.28 5.68
N VAL A 48 -7.22 -6.06 5.65
CA VAL A 48 -7.41 -5.27 4.44
C VAL A 48 -6.71 -3.92 4.56
N ILE A 49 -6.32 -3.37 3.41
CA ILE A 49 -5.78 -2.02 3.28
C ILE A 49 -6.79 -1.16 2.52
N HIS A 50 -7.09 0.00 3.09
CA HIS A 50 -7.98 1.01 2.55
C HIS A 50 -7.21 2.04 1.73
N PHE A 51 -7.69 2.34 0.53
CA PHE A 51 -7.14 3.31 -0.43
C PHE A 51 -8.23 4.35 -0.81
N PRO A 52 -8.39 5.42 -0.02
CA PRO A 52 -9.45 6.41 -0.25
C PRO A 52 -9.13 7.40 -1.39
N ILE A 53 -7.85 7.58 -1.71
CA ILE A 53 -7.39 8.60 -2.66
C ILE A 53 -7.14 7.95 -4.02
N PRO A 54 -7.74 8.44 -5.12
CA PRO A 54 -7.37 7.99 -6.45
C PRO A 54 -5.87 8.18 -6.71
N MET A 55 -5.22 7.17 -7.29
CA MET A 55 -3.76 7.14 -7.49
C MET A 55 -3.27 8.32 -8.35
N ARG A 56 -4.07 8.79 -9.31
CA ARG A 56 -3.77 10.01 -10.08
C ARG A 56 -3.63 11.28 -9.22
N ASN A 57 -4.24 11.29 -8.01
CA ASN A 57 -4.21 12.39 -7.05
C ASN A 57 -3.27 12.12 -5.87
N ALA A 58 -2.60 10.95 -5.82
CA ALA A 58 -1.80 10.54 -4.66
C ALA A 58 -0.69 11.55 -4.34
N TRP A 59 -0.13 12.18 -5.38
CA TRP A 59 0.97 13.14 -5.30
C TRP A 59 0.54 14.59 -5.07
N ASP A 60 -0.75 14.92 -5.24
CA ASP A 60 -1.28 16.26 -4.95
C ASP A 60 -1.05 16.63 -3.47
N ASN A 61 -1.19 15.63 -2.60
CA ASN A 61 -0.82 15.72 -1.19
C ASN A 61 -0.43 14.35 -0.64
N VAL A 62 0.83 13.95 -0.89
CA VAL A 62 1.35 12.64 -0.48
C VAL A 62 1.27 12.42 1.04
N ILE A 63 1.43 13.47 1.84
CA ILE A 63 1.35 13.38 3.30
C ILE A 63 -0.06 12.99 3.73
N TYR A 64 -1.08 13.67 3.18
CA TYR A 64 -2.47 13.33 3.42
C TYR A 64 -2.79 11.91 2.94
N THR A 65 -2.45 11.58 1.69
CA THR A 65 -2.66 10.24 1.12
C THR A 65 -2.10 9.13 2.02
N CYS A 66 -0.87 9.29 2.51
CA CYS A 66 -0.21 8.33 3.40
C CYS A 66 -0.82 8.25 4.81
N SER A 67 -1.54 9.29 5.23
CA SER A 67 -2.19 9.39 6.55
C SER A 67 -3.55 8.71 6.59
N VAL A 68 -4.23 8.58 5.44
CA VAL A 68 -5.57 7.97 5.33
C VAL A 68 -5.59 6.62 4.60
N MET A 69 -4.46 6.20 4.02
CA MET A 69 -4.24 4.83 3.56
C MET A 69 -3.85 3.91 4.72
N LEU A 70 -4.79 3.11 5.20
CA LEU A 70 -4.76 2.48 6.53
C LEU A 70 -5.14 0.99 6.48
N LEU A 71 -4.75 0.27 7.54
CA LEU A 71 -4.99 -1.15 7.78
C LEU A 71 -6.23 -1.34 8.65
N PHE A 72 -7.04 -2.35 8.34
CA PHE A 72 -8.24 -2.76 9.07
C PHE A 72 -8.36 -4.29 9.08
N HIS A 73 -9.16 -4.87 9.97
CA HIS A 73 -9.43 -6.32 9.91
C HIS A 73 -10.24 -6.69 8.67
N ASN A 74 -11.24 -5.87 8.35
CA ASN A 74 -12.20 -6.17 7.31
C ASN A 74 -12.81 -4.89 6.74
N GLU A 75 -13.60 -5.06 5.68
CA GLU A 75 -14.21 -3.95 4.95
C GLU A 75 -15.31 -3.23 5.74
N ALA A 76 -15.97 -3.89 6.71
CA ALA A 76 -16.99 -3.25 7.54
C ALA A 76 -16.38 -2.20 8.49
N GLU A 77 -15.19 -2.47 9.04
CA GLU A 77 -14.44 -1.47 9.82
C GLU A 77 -14.03 -0.27 8.94
N VAL A 78 -13.72 -0.51 7.66
CA VAL A 78 -13.43 0.58 6.71
C VAL A 78 -14.68 1.45 6.52
N ASP A 79 -15.85 0.83 6.32
CA ASP A 79 -17.12 1.54 6.13
C ASP A 79 -17.46 2.42 7.32
N GLU A 80 -17.35 1.89 8.54
CA GLU A 80 -17.58 2.64 9.78
C GLU A 80 -16.59 3.80 9.93
N TRP A 81 -15.30 3.55 9.68
CA TRP A 81 -14.27 4.58 9.78
C TRP A 81 -14.51 5.70 8.75
N CYS A 82 -14.85 5.36 7.52
CA CYS A 82 -15.16 6.32 6.46
C CYS A 82 -16.37 7.18 6.81
N SER A 83 -17.45 6.56 7.29
CA SER A 83 -18.66 7.26 7.75
C SER A 83 -18.35 8.23 8.88
N THR A 84 -17.60 7.78 9.89
CA THR A 84 -17.25 8.58 11.08
C THR A 84 -16.33 9.76 10.74
N ARG A 85 -15.42 9.58 9.78
CA ARG A 85 -14.40 10.59 9.41
C ARG A 85 -14.80 11.47 8.24
N GLY A 86 -15.91 11.17 7.56
CA GLY A 86 -16.33 11.90 6.36
C GLY A 86 -15.37 11.72 5.18
N ILE A 87 -14.72 10.56 5.09
CA ILE A 87 -13.76 10.24 4.03
C ILE A 87 -14.43 9.25 3.05
N PRO A 88 -14.40 9.48 1.74
CA PRO A 88 -14.88 8.50 0.76
C PRO A 88 -14.09 7.18 0.87
N LYS A 89 -14.80 6.05 0.78
CA LYS A 89 -14.23 4.70 0.92
C LYS A 89 -13.15 4.35 -0.10
N GLY A 90 -13.25 4.87 -1.32
CA GLY A 90 -12.35 4.48 -2.40
C GLY A 90 -12.32 2.96 -2.63
N ASP A 91 -11.13 2.36 -2.52
CA ASP A 91 -10.89 0.94 -2.78
C ASP A 91 -10.34 0.22 -1.54
N VAL A 92 -10.66 -1.06 -1.40
CA VAL A 92 -10.23 -1.89 -0.28
C VAL A 92 -9.64 -3.18 -0.83
N ARG A 93 -8.42 -3.54 -0.40
CA ARG A 93 -7.71 -4.71 -0.91
C ARG A 93 -7.18 -5.60 0.21
N PRO A 94 -7.17 -6.93 0.04
CA PRO A 94 -6.50 -7.84 0.97
C PRO A 94 -5.03 -7.46 1.15
N ILE A 95 -4.53 -7.51 2.39
CA ILE A 95 -3.13 -7.19 2.70
C ILE A 95 -2.16 -8.04 1.88
N GLU A 96 -2.49 -9.30 1.60
CA GLU A 96 -1.65 -10.18 0.78
C GLU A 96 -1.48 -9.67 -0.66
N GLN A 97 -2.55 -9.12 -1.26
CA GLN A 97 -2.48 -8.53 -2.62
C GLN A 97 -1.60 -7.28 -2.60
N VAL A 98 -1.79 -6.42 -1.61
CA VAL A 98 -0.99 -5.19 -1.45
C VAL A 98 0.47 -5.51 -1.15
N TRP A 99 0.76 -6.56 -0.39
CA TRP A 99 2.11 -7.04 -0.13
C TRP A 99 2.82 -7.46 -1.43
N LYS A 100 2.15 -8.25 -2.28
CA LYS A 100 2.69 -8.66 -3.60
C LYS A 100 2.98 -7.45 -4.49
N PHE A 101 2.04 -6.51 -4.55
CA PHE A 101 2.22 -5.25 -5.27
C PHE A 101 3.42 -4.47 -4.74
N ALA A 102 3.50 -4.29 -3.42
CA ALA A 102 4.54 -3.50 -2.80
C ALA A 102 5.93 -4.13 -2.95
N THR A 103 6.03 -5.46 -2.98
CA THR A 103 7.30 -6.15 -3.26
C THR A 103 7.82 -5.83 -4.66
N GLU A 104 6.97 -5.78 -5.68
CA GLU A 104 7.39 -5.36 -7.02
C GLU A 104 7.66 -3.85 -7.07
N TRP A 105 6.74 -3.06 -6.51
CA TRP A 105 6.83 -1.60 -6.53
C TRP A 105 8.11 -1.09 -5.88
N TYR A 106 8.48 -1.65 -4.72
CA TYR A 106 9.63 -1.21 -3.91
C TYR A 106 10.88 -2.09 -4.04
N GLY A 107 10.78 -3.27 -4.64
CA GLY A 107 11.85 -4.28 -4.61
C GLY A 107 13.19 -3.79 -5.17
N CYS A 108 13.15 -2.98 -6.23
CA CYS A 108 14.33 -2.41 -6.87
C CYS A 108 14.75 -1.04 -6.31
N HIS A 109 14.08 -0.48 -5.30
CA HIS A 109 14.41 0.88 -4.81
C HIS A 109 15.82 1.02 -4.20
N ALA A 110 16.49 -0.10 -3.89
CA ALA A 110 17.88 -0.10 -3.42
C ALA A 110 18.91 -0.21 -4.56
N ASP A 111 18.46 -0.49 -5.79
CA ASP A 111 19.34 -0.67 -6.94
C ASP A 111 19.91 0.69 -7.36
N THR A 112 21.20 0.73 -7.70
CA THR A 112 21.90 2.00 -7.99
C THR A 112 21.43 2.69 -9.27
N ASP A 113 20.85 1.92 -10.17
CA ASP A 113 20.28 2.33 -11.45
C ASP A 113 18.75 2.48 -11.38
N TRP A 114 18.15 2.34 -10.20
CA TRP A 114 16.71 2.53 -10.03
C TRP A 114 16.30 3.95 -10.43
N THR A 115 15.24 4.02 -11.24
CA THR A 115 14.60 5.27 -11.65
C THR A 115 13.14 5.24 -11.24
N LYS A 116 12.53 6.42 -11.12
CA LYS A 116 11.09 6.53 -10.82
C LYS A 116 10.28 5.86 -11.91
N TRP A 117 9.18 5.21 -11.52
CA TRP A 117 8.26 4.60 -12.46
C TRP A 117 7.70 5.65 -13.42
N SER A 118 7.74 5.37 -14.72
CA SER A 118 6.95 6.15 -15.65
C SER A 118 5.46 5.89 -15.41
N LEU A 119 4.61 6.75 -15.95
CA LEU A 119 3.16 6.56 -15.90
C LEU A 119 2.73 5.21 -16.50
N HIS A 120 3.37 4.85 -17.62
CA HIS A 120 3.15 3.58 -18.29
C HIS A 120 3.54 2.41 -17.37
N ASP A 121 4.73 2.47 -16.75
CA ASP A 121 5.20 1.39 -15.86
C ASP A 121 4.29 1.25 -14.65
N ALA A 122 3.90 2.36 -14.03
CA ALA A 122 3.00 2.37 -12.87
C ALA A 122 1.65 1.71 -13.21
N THR A 123 1.05 2.11 -14.33
CA THR A 123 -0.23 1.57 -14.81
C THR A 123 -0.14 0.08 -15.10
N GLU A 124 0.94 -0.35 -15.73
CA GLU A 124 1.17 -1.76 -16.05
C GLU A 124 1.45 -2.60 -14.78
N ILE A 125 2.17 -2.07 -13.79
CA ILE A 125 2.33 -2.72 -12.48
C ILE A 125 0.96 -2.88 -11.81
N PHE A 126 0.13 -1.83 -11.76
CA PHE A 126 -1.23 -1.94 -11.18
C PHE A 126 -2.05 -3.04 -11.87
N ARG A 127 -2.02 -3.08 -13.19
CA ARG A 127 -2.71 -4.11 -13.99
C ARG A 127 -2.20 -5.51 -13.65
N ARG A 128 -0.88 -5.74 -13.58
CA ARG A 128 -0.30 -7.04 -13.19
C ARG A 128 -0.75 -7.52 -11.81
N HIS A 129 -0.95 -6.58 -10.87
CA HIS A 129 -1.41 -6.87 -9.52
C HIS A 129 -2.93 -6.88 -9.35
N ASN A 130 -3.70 -6.81 -10.44
CA ASN A 130 -5.17 -6.72 -10.43
C ASN A 130 -5.70 -5.54 -9.59
N LEU A 131 -4.92 -4.46 -9.53
CA LEU A 131 -5.30 -3.20 -8.91
C LEU A 131 -6.01 -2.36 -9.99
N THR A 132 -7.33 -2.47 -10.02
CA THR A 132 -8.18 -1.95 -11.10
C THR A 132 -9.34 -1.15 -10.55
N GLY A 133 -10.01 -0.37 -11.41
CA GLY A 133 -11.13 0.49 -11.03
C GLY A 133 -10.72 1.95 -10.81
N PRO A 134 -11.66 2.79 -10.34
CA PRO A 134 -11.50 4.26 -10.38
C PRO A 134 -10.39 4.80 -9.47
N ILE A 135 -10.00 4.04 -8.44
CA ILE A 135 -8.86 4.40 -7.60
C ILE A 135 -7.53 4.18 -8.31
N TRP A 136 -7.42 3.15 -9.14
CA TRP A 136 -6.15 2.79 -9.81
C TRP A 136 -6.05 3.33 -11.24
N ALA A 137 -7.13 3.88 -11.77
CA ALA A 137 -7.14 4.53 -13.07
C ALA A 137 -6.27 5.80 -13.06
N ILE A 138 -5.25 5.80 -13.91
CA ILE A 138 -4.44 6.98 -14.22
C ILE A 138 -4.61 7.26 -15.71
N GLU A 139 -4.99 8.49 -16.05
CA GLU A 139 -5.19 8.92 -17.44
C GLU A 139 -3.89 9.38 -18.08
N ASP A 140 -3.79 9.25 -19.40
CA ASP A 140 -2.70 9.82 -20.20
C ASP A 140 -2.69 11.35 -20.03
N GLY A 141 -1.71 11.87 -19.28
CA GLY A 141 -1.59 13.29 -18.97
C GLY A 141 -1.27 13.60 -17.51
N ALA A 142 -1.31 12.63 -16.60
CA ALA A 142 -0.77 12.81 -15.27
C ALA A 142 0.75 13.05 -15.35
N GLU A 143 1.20 14.24 -14.94
CA GLU A 143 2.60 14.65 -15.09
C GLU A 143 3.59 13.85 -14.21
N ARG A 144 3.09 13.07 -13.23
CA ARG A 144 3.94 12.45 -12.20
C ARG A 144 3.45 11.09 -11.72
N PHE A 145 4.39 10.15 -11.66
CA PHE A 145 4.43 9.00 -10.77
C PHE A 145 5.85 8.78 -10.23
#